data_AF-A0A8W8JFD8-F1
#
_entry.id   AF-A0A8W8JFD8-F1
#
_cell.length_a   1.000
_cell.length_b   1.000
_cell.length_c   1.000
_cell.angle_alpha   90.00
_cell.angle_beta   90.00
_cell.angle_gamma   90.00
#
_symmetry.space_group_name_H-M   'P 1'
#
loop_
_entity.id
_entity.type
_entity.pdbx_description
1 polymer ?
#
loop_
_entity_poly.entity_id
_entity_poly.type
_entity_poly.pdbx_seq_one_letter_code
_entity_poly.pdbx_strand_id
1 'polypeptide(L)'
;ETLYKDGYAEELLMLFYRTMSHKELYDCLNSTRSMTRFHPMGAVGKKLLQILSSMTESPRSLSDISRVAIYKSIDRQLALKVPLLPIPNLMKKYLLEVQ
;
A
#
# COMPACT_ATOMS: atom_id res chain seq x y z
N GLU A 1 24.45 11.48 3.11
CA GLU A 1 23.39 12.01 2.23
C GLU A 1 22.04 11.47 2.66
N THR A 2 21.09 12.34 2.98
CA THR A 2 19.76 11.95 3.41
C THR A 2 18.90 11.64 2.19
N LEU A 3 18.50 10.37 2.04
CA LEU A 3 17.58 9.81 1.02
C LEU A 3 16.20 10.51 0.89
N TYR A 4 15.99 11.65 1.54
CA TYR A 4 14.69 12.25 1.83
C TYR A 4 14.48 13.63 1.17
N LYS A 5 15.40 14.10 0.31
CA LYS A 5 15.33 15.48 -0.19
C LYS A 5 14.31 15.72 -1.33
N ASP A 6 13.91 14.70 -2.10
CA ASP A 6 13.20 14.92 -3.37
C ASP A 6 11.89 14.10 -3.54
N GLY A 7 11.09 13.92 -2.50
CA GLY A 7 9.76 13.29 -2.63
C GLY A 7 9.74 11.76 -2.74
N TYR A 8 10.89 11.11 -2.89
CA TYR A 8 11.04 9.65 -2.93
C TYR A 8 10.43 8.91 -1.72
N ALA A 9 10.38 9.55 -0.56
CA ALA A 9 9.75 8.97 0.63
C ALA A 9 8.23 8.82 0.48
N GLU A 10 7.58 9.73 -0.25
CA GLU A 10 6.14 9.68 -0.52
C GLU A 10 5.82 8.57 -1.52
N GLU A 11 6.64 8.43 -2.57
CA GLU A 11 6.54 7.34 -3.53
C GLU A 11 6.75 5.97 -2.88
N LEU A 12 7.76 5.85 -2.00
CA LEU A 12 7.99 4.64 -1.22
C LEU A 12 6.81 4.34 -0.30
N LEU A 13 6.28 5.34 0.40
CA LEU A 13 5.08 5.17 1.23
C LEU A 13 3.88 4.70 0.40
N MET A 14 3.68 5.25 -0.79
CA MET A 14 2.63 4.83 -1.71
C MET A 14 2.85 3.41 -2.26
N LEU A 15 4.10 3.01 -2.48
CA LEU A 15 4.44 1.63 -2.86
C LEU A 15 4.09 0.66 -1.72
N PHE A 16 4.46 0.99 -0.48
CA PHE A 16 4.09 0.19 0.69
C PHE A 16 2.57 0.14 0.88
N TYR A 17 1.88 1.26 0.69
CA TYR A 17 0.43 1.34 0.73
C TYR A 17 -0.22 0.34 -0.21
N ARG A 18 0.27 0.24 -1.45
CA ARG A 18 -0.29 -0.65 -2.48
C ARG A 18 0.05 -2.12 -2.26
N THR A 19 1.22 -2.43 -1.73
CA THR A 19 1.77 -3.81 -1.70
C THR A 19 1.58 -4.54 -0.37
N MET A 20 1.43 -3.83 0.76
CA MET A 20 1.30 -4.47 2.08
C MET A 20 -0.07 -5.13 2.30
N SER A 21 -0.13 -6.03 3.29
CA SER A 21 -1.40 -6.55 3.79
C SER A 21 -2.28 -5.41 4.28
N HIS A 22 -3.58 -5.41 3.95
CA HIS A 22 -4.47 -4.35 4.37
C HIS A 22 -4.57 -4.23 5.90
N LYS A 23 -4.70 -5.37 6.59
CA LYS A 23 -4.78 -5.41 8.06
C LYS A 23 -3.56 -4.79 8.72
N GLU A 24 -2.36 -5.31 8.41
CA GLU A 24 -1.09 -4.84 8.98
C GLU A 24 -0.85 -3.34 8.71
N LEU A 25 -1.16 -2.89 7.49
CA LEU A 25 -1.03 -1.50 7.09
C LEU A 25 -1.99 -0.60 7.87
N TYR A 26 -3.27 -0.99 7.99
CA TYR A 26 -4.27 -0.21 8.68
C TYR A 26 -3.97 -0.10 10.19
N ASP A 27 -3.53 -1.20 10.81
CA ASP A 27 -3.09 -1.22 12.20
C ASP A 27 -1.88 -0.29 12.42
N CYS A 28 -0.91 -0.30 11.49
CA CYS A 28 0.24 0.60 11.50
C CYS A 28 -0.15 2.08 11.33
N LEU A 29 -1.04 2.38 10.37
CA LEU A 29 -1.53 3.75 10.12
C LEU A 29 -2.28 4.30 11.34
N ASN A 30 -3.15 3.51 11.96
CA ASN A 30 -3.87 3.91 13.17
C ASN A 30 -2.94 4.14 14.37
N SER A 31 -1.94 3.28 14.54
CA SER A 31 -0.92 3.43 15.59
C SER A 31 -0.11 4.71 15.37
N THR A 32 0.32 4.97 14.14
CA THR A 32 1.08 6.16 13.76
C THR A 32 0.25 7.44 13.94
N ARG A 33 -1.02 7.43 13.54
CA ARG A 33 -1.97 8.53 13.77
C ARG A 33 -2.15 8.83 15.26
N SER A 34 -2.11 7.81 16.11
CA SER A 34 -2.22 7.97 17.56
C SER A 34 -0.94 8.56 18.16
N MET A 35 0.24 8.11 17.73
CA MET A 35 1.53 8.61 18.21
C MET A 35 1.82 10.06 17.79
N THR A 36 1.43 10.43 16.57
CA THR A 36 1.67 11.77 16.02
C THR A 36 0.91 12.88 16.75
N ARG A 37 -0.18 12.56 17.47
CA ARG A 37 -0.88 13.52 18.35
C ARG A 37 -0.03 14.02 19.51
N PHE A 38 0.98 13.25 19.92
CA PHE A 38 1.81 13.53 21.09
C PHE A 38 3.19 14.13 20.74
N HIS A 39 3.53 14.25 19.45
CA HIS A 39 4.80 14.81 19.01
C HIS A 39 4.61 16.19 18.38
N PRO A 40 5.32 17.24 18.83
CA PRO A 40 5.33 18.54 18.16
C PRO A 40 6.07 18.42 16.83
N MET A 41 5.34 18.03 15.79
CA MET A 41 5.84 17.87 14.44
C MET A 41 5.99 19.25 13.77
N GLY A 42 7.22 19.62 13.38
CA GLY A 42 7.51 20.81 12.57
C GLY A 42 6.86 20.76 11.17
N ALA A 43 7.14 21.73 10.31
CA ALA A 43 6.49 21.88 9.00
C ALA A 43 6.53 20.61 8.11
N VAL A 44 7.64 19.85 8.14
CA VAL A 44 7.79 18.59 7.39
C VAL A 44 6.87 17.50 7.92
N GLY A 45 6.66 17.44 9.24
CA GLY A 45 5.77 16.45 9.85
C GLY A 45 4.30 16.70 9.54
N LYS A 46 3.91 17.95 9.24
CA LYS A 46 2.53 18.28 8.80
C LYS A 46 2.21 17.68 7.43
N LYS A 47 3.15 17.69 6.47
CA LYS A 47 2.96 17.11 5.13
C LYS A 47 2.79 15.59 5.22
N LEU A 48 3.66 14.93 5.98
CA LEU A 48 3.58 13.49 6.23
C LEU A 48 2.25 13.12 6.93
N LEU A 49 1.83 13.90 7.92
CA LEU A 49 0.55 13.72 8.61
C LEU A 49 -0.66 13.82 7.67
N GLN A 50 -0.64 14.76 6.72
CA GLN A 50 -1.70 14.88 5.72
C GLN A 50 -1.77 13.65 4.82
N ILE A 51 -0.62 13.14 4.38
CA ILE A 51 -0.54 11.92 3.56
C ILE A 51 -1.04 10.70 4.35
N LEU A 52 -0.58 10.52 5.58
CA LEU A 52 -1.04 9.40 6.42
C LEU A 52 -2.54 9.48 6.72
N SER A 53 -3.07 10.69 6.93
CA SER A 53 -4.50 10.91 7.15
C SER A 53 -5.30 10.58 5.89
N SER A 54 -4.87 11.02 4.72
CA SER A 54 -5.56 10.69 3.46
C SER A 54 -5.53 9.19 3.16
N MET A 55 -4.43 8.49 3.46
CA MET A 55 -4.32 7.04 3.33
C MET A 55 -5.23 6.28 4.30
N THR A 56 -5.50 6.85 5.48
CA THR A 56 -6.39 6.26 6.49
C THR A 56 -7.86 6.51 6.15
N GLU A 57 -8.19 7.69 5.63
CA GLU A 57 -9.54 8.12 5.28
C GLU A 57 -10.02 7.50 3.95
N SER A 58 -9.11 7.28 3.01
CA SER A 58 -9.36 6.64 1.72
C SER A 58 -8.71 5.25 1.66
N PRO A 59 -9.29 4.22 2.33
CA PRO A 59 -8.77 2.86 2.25
C PRO A 59 -8.74 2.35 0.80
N ARG A 60 -7.83 1.40 0.54
CA ARG A 60 -7.68 0.78 -0.78
C ARG A 60 -8.98 0.13 -1.26
N SER A 61 -9.15 0.09 -2.58
CA SER A 61 -10.25 -0.62 -3.22
C SER A 61 -10.22 -2.12 -2.86
N LEU A 62 -11.40 -2.74 -2.81
CA LEU A 62 -11.49 -4.19 -2.58
C LEU A 62 -10.74 -4.99 -3.65
N SER A 63 -10.68 -4.50 -4.88
CA SER A 63 -9.92 -5.10 -5.97
C SER A 63 -8.42 -5.12 -5.69
N ASP A 64 -7.84 -4.03 -5.16
CA ASP A 64 -6.42 -3.97 -4.83
C ASP A 64 -6.08 -4.84 -3.62
N ILE A 65 -6.96 -4.85 -2.61
CA ILE A 65 -6.83 -5.74 -1.44
C ILE A 65 -6.85 -7.20 -1.88
N SER A 66 -7.80 -7.56 -2.75
CA SER A 66 -7.94 -8.92 -3.29
C SER A 66 -6.74 -9.31 -4.15
N ARG A 67 -6.19 -8.40 -4.94
CA ARG A 67 -4.96 -8.62 -5.73
C ARG A 67 -3.79 -9.01 -4.83
N VAL A 68 -3.56 -8.28 -3.74
CA VAL A 68 -2.50 -8.61 -2.77
C VAL A 68 -2.76 -9.95 -2.09
N ALA A 69 -4.01 -10.26 -1.75
CA ALA A 69 -4.38 -11.55 -1.16
C ALA A 69 -4.09 -12.72 -2.12
N ILE A 70 -4.49 -12.61 -3.39
CA ILE A 70 -4.21 -13.61 -4.43
C ILE A 70 -2.70 -13.76 -4.65
N TYR A 71 -1.97 -12.64 -4.72
CA TYR A 71 -0.51 -12.64 -4.86
C TYR A 71 0.17 -13.45 -3.74
N LYS A 72 -0.29 -13.26 -2.50
CA LYS A 72 0.22 -14.02 -1.35
C LYS A 72 -0.17 -15.50 -1.40
N SER A 73 -1.41 -15.83 -1.78
CA SER A 73 -1.90 -17.22 -1.78
C SER A 73 -1.26 -18.10 -2.87
N ILE A 74 -0.71 -17.51 -3.93
CA ILE A 74 0.00 -18.23 -5.00
C ILE A 74 1.53 -18.28 -4.78
N ASP A 75 2.01 -18.09 -3.55
CA ASP A 75 3.44 -17.99 -3.22
C ASP A 75 4.19 -16.95 -4.06
N ARG A 76 3.52 -15.85 -4.41
CA ARG A 76 4.12 -14.75 -5.20
C ARG A 76 4.55 -15.14 -6.62
N GLN A 77 4.10 -16.29 -7.13
CA GLN A 77 4.43 -16.81 -8.47
C GLN A 77 3.37 -16.41 -9.52
N LEU A 78 3.18 -15.11 -9.75
CA LEU A 78 2.15 -14.58 -10.65
C LEU A 78 2.21 -15.16 -12.07
N ALA A 79 3.34 -15.03 -12.75
CA ALA A 79 3.48 -15.42 -14.16
C ALA A 79 3.21 -16.92 -14.40
N LEU A 80 3.56 -17.78 -13.42
CA LEU A 80 3.43 -19.22 -13.53
C LEU A 80 2.02 -19.70 -13.14
N LYS A 81 1.45 -19.14 -12.07
CA LYS A 81 0.21 -19.66 -11.47
C LYS A 81 -1.06 -18.93 -11.92
N VAL A 82 -1.01 -17.65 -12.29
CA VAL A 82 -2.21 -16.89 -12.72
C VAL A 82 -2.88 -17.49 -13.97
N PRO A 83 -2.16 -17.95 -15.01
CA PRO A 83 -2.78 -18.58 -16.16
C PRO A 83 -3.61 -19.82 -15.80
N LEU A 84 -3.21 -20.54 -14.74
CA LEU A 84 -3.85 -21.76 -14.25
C LEU A 84 -5.10 -21.51 -13.40
N LEU A 85 -5.35 -20.26 -12.96
CA LEU A 85 -6.51 -19.93 -12.14
C LEU A 85 -7.82 -20.03 -12.97
N PRO A 86 -8.91 -20.58 -12.39
CA PRO A 86 -10.22 -20.67 -13.04
C PRO A 86 -10.98 -19.34 -12.96
N ILE A 87 -10.38 -18.25 -13.45
CA ILE A 87 -10.94 -16.89 -13.43
C ILE A 87 -11.00 -16.30 -14.85
N PRO A 88 -11.85 -15.29 -15.09
CA PRO A 88 -11.93 -14.63 -16.40
C PRO A 88 -10.61 -14.01 -16.87
N ASN A 89 -10.38 -13.99 -18.18
CA ASN A 89 -9.16 -13.45 -18.78
C ASN A 89 -8.91 -11.97 -18.45
N LEU A 90 -9.97 -11.18 -18.30
CA LEU A 90 -9.87 -9.78 -17.88
C LEU A 90 -9.24 -9.67 -16.48
N MET A 91 -9.63 -10.56 -15.56
CA MET A 91 -9.05 -10.59 -14.21
C MET A 91 -7.62 -11.10 -14.22
N LYS A 92 -7.30 -12.08 -15.08
CA LYS A 92 -5.91 -12.54 -15.26
C LYS A 92 -5.00 -11.40 -15.70
N LYS A 93 -5.44 -10.58 -16.65
CA LYS A 93 -4.70 -9.38 -17.09
C LYS A 93 -4.53 -8.39 -15.93
N TYR A 94 -5.61 -8.07 -15.21
CA TYR A 94 -5.56 -7.18 -14.05
C TYR A 94 -4.58 -7.65 -12.94
N LEU A 95 -4.39 -8.96 -12.77
CA LEU A 95 -3.42 -9.52 -11.82
C LEU A 95 -1.96 -9.47 -12.32
N LEU A 96 -1.75 -9.51 -13.64
CA LEU A 96 -0.42 -9.53 -14.27
C LEU A 96 0.10 -8.12 -14.59
N GLU A 97 -0.77 -7.11 -14.66
CA GLU A 97 -0.39 -5.72 -14.87
C GLU A 97 0.46 -5.20 -13.71
N VAL A 98 1.65 -4.71 -14.05
CA VAL A 98 2.51 -3.93 -13.16
C VAL A 98 2.07 -2.47 -13.30
N GLN A 99 1.49 -1.90 -12.25
CA GLN A 99 1.10 -0.49 -12.17
C GLN A 99 2.22 0.38 -11.61
#